data_AF-A0A920SCX9-F1
#
_entry.id   AF-A0A920SCX9-F1
#
_cell.length_a   1.000
_cell.length_b   1.000
_cell.length_c   1.000
_cell.angle_alpha   90.00
_cell.angle_beta   90.00
_cell.angle_gamma   90.00
#
_symmetry.space_group_name_H-M   'P 1'
#
loop_
_entity.id
_entity.type
_entity.pdbx_description
1 polymer ?
#
loop_
_entity_poly.entity_id
_entity_poly.type
_entity_poly.pdbx_seq_one_letter_code
_entity_poly.pdbx_strand_id
1 'polypeptide(L)'
;MRSGWIYTGDLGYQDEDGYIYLSGRAKDFIKRGGEMVSPEEVEQVLRSHPLLDDAAVIGVPDVNGVRKSEQWWSAIRKHKRRTDHRVLPRPVSRV
;
A
#
# COMPACT_ATOMS: atom_id res chain seq x y z
N MET A 1 21.43 -5.33 -18.46
CA MET A 1 22.26 -6.44 -17.95
C MET A 1 23.68 -5.94 -17.77
N ARG A 2 24.34 -6.27 -16.66
CA ARG A 2 25.78 -6.00 -16.48
C ARG A 2 26.44 -7.32 -16.06
N SER A 3 27.55 -7.66 -16.70
CA SER A 3 28.34 -8.86 -16.38
C SER A 3 27.54 -10.17 -16.34
N GLY A 4 26.57 -10.35 -17.25
CA GLY A 4 25.72 -11.56 -17.31
C GLY A 4 24.53 -11.56 -16.34
N TRP A 5 24.40 -10.56 -15.47
CA TRP A 5 23.30 -10.46 -14.51
C TRP A 5 22.17 -9.53 -14.94
N ILE A 6 20.94 -9.93 -14.63
CA ILE A 6 19.73 -9.12 -14.74
C ILE A 6 19.49 -8.45 -13.40
N TYR A 7 19.44 -7.12 -13.40
CA TYR A 7 18.99 -6.34 -12.26
C TYR A 7 17.47 -6.24 -12.37
N THR A 8 16.73 -6.99 -11.55
CA THR A 8 15.26 -6.98 -11.56
C THR A 8 14.70 -5.64 -11.07
N GLY A 9 15.48 -4.94 -10.23
CA GLY A 9 15.07 -3.71 -9.57
C GLY A 9 14.28 -3.95 -8.30
N ASP A 10 14.09 -5.20 -7.90
CA ASP A 10 13.55 -5.56 -6.60
C ASP A 10 14.65 -5.42 -5.53
N LEU A 11 14.27 -4.86 -4.39
CA LEU A 11 15.10 -4.78 -3.21
C LEU A 11 14.84 -6.01 -2.35
N GLY A 12 15.88 -6.47 -1.68
CA GLY A 12 15.75 -7.52 -0.69
C GLY A 12 16.92 -7.53 0.26
N TYR A 13 16.72 -8.19 1.41
CA TYR A 13 17.75 -8.44 2.39
C TYR A 13 17.76 -9.92 2.75
N GLN A 14 18.91 -10.39 3.24
CA GLN A 14 19.08 -11.75 3.71
C GLN A 14 19.26 -11.72 5.23
N ASP A 15 18.59 -12.61 5.95
CA ASP A 15 18.82 -12.77 7.39
C ASP A 15 20.02 -13.69 7.69
N GLU A 16 20.32 -13.87 8.97
CA GLU A 16 21.45 -14.69 9.45
C GLU A 16 21.27 -16.19 9.15
N ASP A 17 20.03 -16.65 9.02
CA ASP A 17 19.68 -18.03 8.68
C ASP A 17 19.69 -18.28 7.15
N GLY A 18 19.93 -17.24 6.37
CA GLY A 18 20.07 -17.30 4.93
C GLY A 18 18.77 -17.12 4.14
N TYR A 19 17.66 -16.77 4.80
CA TYR A 19 16.39 -16.47 4.12
C TYR A 19 16.45 -15.11 3.43
N ILE A 20 15.91 -15.05 2.20
CA ILE A 20 15.82 -13.83 1.41
C ILE A 20 14.42 -13.24 1.54
N TYR A 21 14.36 -11.96 1.93
CA TYR A 21 13.14 -11.19 2.04
C TYR A 21 13.11 -10.13 0.95
N LEU A 22 11.95 -9.96 0.30
CA LEU A 22 11.71 -8.89 -0.66
C LEU A 22 11.22 -7.64 0.08
N SER A 23 11.78 -6.48 -0.25
CA SER A 23 11.51 -5.18 0.39
C SER A 23 11.00 -4.15 -0.63
N GLY A 24 10.29 -4.61 -1.67
CA GLY A 24 9.73 -3.76 -2.73
C GLY A 24 10.71 -3.50 -3.87
N ARG A 25 10.55 -2.36 -4.57
CA ARG A 25 11.40 -2.00 -5.71
C ARG A 25 12.20 -0.73 -5.48
N ALA A 26 13.42 -0.74 -6.00
CA ALA A 26 14.38 0.36 -5.88
C ALA A 26 13.88 1.70 -6.46
N LYS A 27 12.89 1.66 -7.37
CA LYS A 27 12.32 2.85 -8.03
C LYS A 27 10.97 3.28 -7.47
N ASP A 28 10.39 2.54 -6.53
CA ASP A 28 9.01 2.75 -6.09
C ASP A 28 8.92 3.64 -4.84
N PHE A 29 9.95 4.43 -4.54
CA PHE A 29 9.93 5.38 -3.43
C PHE A 29 9.12 6.64 -3.74
N ILE A 30 8.27 7.04 -2.80
CA ILE A 30 7.54 8.30 -2.84
C ILE A 30 8.42 9.39 -2.22
N LYS A 31 8.62 10.49 -2.95
CA LYS A 31 9.36 11.65 -2.44
C LYS A 31 8.39 12.65 -1.82
N ARG A 32 8.65 13.05 -0.58
CA ARG A 32 7.84 14.06 0.13
C ARG A 32 8.72 14.96 0.97
N GLY A 33 8.73 16.26 0.70
CA GLY A 33 9.43 17.24 1.53
C GLY A 33 10.95 17.04 1.65
N GLY A 34 11.57 16.30 0.72
CA GLY A 34 12.98 15.91 0.78
C GLY A 34 13.23 14.50 1.32
N GLU A 35 12.21 13.86 1.89
CA GLU A 35 12.28 12.50 2.43
C GLU A 35 11.90 11.44 1.39
N MET A 36 12.47 10.25 1.52
CA MET A 36 12.10 9.06 0.75
C MET A 36 11.22 8.16 1.62
N VAL A 37 9.99 7.92 1.17
CA VAL A 37 9.02 7.07 1.86
C VAL A 37 8.82 5.79 1.06
N SER A 38 8.95 4.64 1.72
CA SER A 38 8.63 3.33 1.15
C SER A 38 7.11 3.10 1.19
N PRO A 39 6.42 2.93 0.05
CA PRO A 39 5.01 2.56 0.05
C PRO A 39 4.75 1.24 0.77
N GLU A 40 5.64 0.25 0.61
CA GLU A 40 5.51 -1.08 1.23
C GLU A 40 5.47 -0.98 2.76
N GLU A 41 6.35 -0.18 3.37
CA GLU A 41 6.35 0.02 4.82
C GLU A 41 5.02 0.62 5.31
N VAL A 42 4.50 1.61 4.58
CA VAL A 42 3.22 2.24 4.90
C VAL A 42 2.07 1.24 4.72
N GLU A 43 2.10 0.46 3.64
CA GLU A 43 1.10 -0.57 3.36
C GLU A 43 1.12 -1.67 4.43
N GLN A 44 2.29 -2.11 4.91
CA GLN A 44 2.40 -3.07 6.01
C GLN A 44 1.74 -2.55 7.28
N VAL A 45 2.01 -1.28 7.64
CA VAL A 45 1.34 -0.64 8.79
C VAL A 45 -0.17 -0.57 8.57
N LEU A 46 -0.64 -0.21 7.38
CA LEU A 46 -2.07 -0.17 7.06
C LEU A 46 -2.71 -1.56 7.14
N ARG A 47 -2.05 -2.59 6.59
CA ARG A 47 -2.51 -4.00 6.65
C ARG A 47 -2.57 -4.54 8.07
N SER A 48 -1.79 -4.00 9.00
CA SER A 48 -1.90 -4.36 10.42
C SER A 48 -3.23 -3.92 11.07
N HIS A 49 -3.96 -2.98 10.46
CA HIS A 49 -5.19 -2.44 11.01
C HIS A 49 -6.39 -3.39 10.78
N PRO A 50 -7.15 -3.79 11.84
CA PRO A 50 -8.12 -4.90 11.78
C PRO A 50 -9.35 -4.67 10.88
N LEU A 51 -9.58 -3.43 10.45
CA LEU A 51 -10.68 -3.04 9.55
C LEU A 51 -10.31 -3.02 8.06
N LEU A 52 -9.04 -3.25 7.73
CA LEU A 52 -8.55 -3.28 6.36
C LEU A 52 -8.34 -4.73 5.93
N ASP A 53 -8.84 -5.07 4.74
CA ASP A 53 -8.49 -6.36 4.11
C ASP A 53 -7.12 -6.25 3.42
N ASP A 54 -6.89 -5.11 2.76
CA ASP A 54 -5.67 -4.83 2.02
C ASP A 54 -5.51 -3.31 1.82
N ALA A 55 -4.29 -2.89 1.52
CA ALA A 55 -3.90 -1.51 1.26
C ALA A 55 -2.86 -1.43 0.15
N ALA A 56 -3.01 -0.39 -0.68
CA ALA A 56 -2.02 0.04 -1.66
C ALA A 56 -1.76 1.55 -1.51
N VAL A 57 -0.50 1.94 -1.56
CA VAL A 57 -0.02 3.32 -1.40
C VAL A 57 0.63 3.76 -2.69
N ILE A 58 0.09 4.82 -3.29
CA ILE A 58 0.64 5.43 -4.50
C ILE A 58 0.92 6.91 -4.26
N GLY A 59 1.97 7.42 -4.90
CA GLY A 59 2.22 8.85 -4.95
C GLY A 59 1.40 9.50 -6.07
N VAL A 60 0.67 10.57 -5.75
CA VAL A 60 -0.07 11.40 -6.71
C VAL A 60 0.51 12.80 -6.77
N PRO A 61 0.71 13.40 -7.96
CA PRO A 61 1.31 14.74 -8.07
C PRO A 61 0.57 15.81 -7.25
N ASP A 62 1.30 16.75 -6.68
CA ASP A 62 0.71 17.91 -6.02
C ASP A 62 -0.13 18.77 -6.98
N VAL A 63 -1.37 19.05 -6.55
CA VAL A 63 -2.38 19.78 -7.33
C VAL A 63 -2.06 21.26 -7.48
N ASN A 64 -1.22 21.81 -6.60
CA ASN A 64 -0.84 23.22 -6.64
C ASN A 64 0.34 23.50 -7.57
N GLY A 65 0.97 22.47 -8.15
CA GLY A 65 2.01 22.62 -9.18
C GLY A 65 3.31 23.30 -8.73
N VAL A 66 3.44 23.67 -7.46
CA VAL A 66 4.58 24.45 -6.97
C VAL A 66 5.84 23.59 -6.87
N ARG A 67 5.72 22.26 -6.73
CA ARG A 67 6.86 21.33 -6.70
C ARG A 67 6.53 20.02 -7.42
N LYS A 68 7.15 19.80 -8.59
CA LYS A 68 7.00 18.57 -9.40
C LYS A 68 7.40 17.26 -8.67
N SER A 69 8.02 17.36 -7.51
CA SER A 69 8.50 16.24 -6.70
C SER A 69 7.62 15.92 -5.50
N GLU A 70 6.54 16.66 -5.26
CA GLU A 70 5.66 16.43 -4.11
C GLU A 70 4.50 15.56 -4.54
N GLN A 71 4.47 14.37 -3.95
CA GLN A 71 3.39 13.43 -4.15
C GLN A 71 2.56 13.34 -2.87
N TRP A 72 1.25 13.58 -2.97
CA TRP A 72 0.30 13.20 -1.93
C TRP A 72 0.05 11.69 -2.02
N TRP A 73 -0.26 11.02 -0.93
CA TRP A 73 -0.67 9.61 -1.00
C TRP A 73 -2.18 9.48 -0.94
N SER A 74 -2.72 8.59 -1.77
CA SER A 74 -4.06 8.07 -1.60
C SER A 74 -3.95 6.59 -1.25
N ALA A 75 -4.45 6.21 -0.07
CA ALA A 75 -4.59 4.81 0.29
C ALA A 75 -5.88 4.29 -0.35
N ILE A 76 -5.76 3.41 -1.34
CA ILE A 76 -6.92 2.70 -1.87
C ILE A 76 -7.23 1.57 -0.89
N ARG A 77 -8.37 1.68 -0.20
CA ARG A 77 -8.80 0.72 0.81
C ARG A 77 -9.79 -0.28 0.22
N LYS A 78 -9.60 -1.56 0.52
CA LYS A 78 -10.67 -2.55 0.44
C LYS A 78 -11.16 -2.85 1.85
N HIS A 79 -12.40 -2.49 2.14
CA HIS A 79 -13.02 -2.81 3.43
C HIS A 79 -13.42 -4.28 3.46
N LYS A 80 -13.16 -4.92 4.61
CA LYS A 80 -13.77 -6.18 4.98
C LYS A 80 -15.27 -6.03 4.80
N ARG A 81 -15.86 -6.77 3.85
CA ARG A 81 -17.32 -6.80 3.71
C ARG A 81 -17.87 -7.19 5.07
N ARG A 82 -18.60 -6.28 5.71
CA ARG A 82 -19.31 -6.55 6.95
C ARG A 82 -20.40 -7.58 6.64
N THR A 83 -20.08 -8.86 6.74
CA THR A 83 -21.07 -9.94 6.75
C THR A 83 -21.75 -9.93 8.12
N ASP A 84 -22.58 -8.92 8.39
CA ASP A 84 -23.59 -8.98 9.44
C ASP A 84 -24.90 -9.37 8.76
N HIS A 85 -25.16 -10.67 8.67
CA HIS A 85 -26.47 -11.19 8.30
C HIS A 85 -27.46 -10.98 9.45
N ARG A 86 -27.78 -9.73 9.77
CA ARG A 86 -29.03 -9.40 10.48
C ARG A 86 -30.04 -8.95 9.44
N VAL A 87 -30.75 -9.93 8.89
CA VAL A 87 -32.04 -9.70 8.24
C VAL A 87 -32.97 -9.15 9.32
N LEU A 88 -33.13 -7.82 9.37
CA LEU A 88 -34.23 -7.24 10.13
C LEU A 88 -35.53 -7.68 9.44
N PRO A 89 -36.50 -8.29 10.15
CA PRO A 89 -37.77 -8.65 9.55
C PRO A 89 -38.44 -7.36 9.05
N ARG A 90 -38.85 -7.35 7.77
CA ARG A 90 -39.68 -6.27 7.23
C ARG A 90 -40.99 -6.22 8.03
N PRO A 91 -41.46 -5.04 8.47
CA PRO A 91 -42.80 -4.95 9.04
C PRO A 91 -43.80 -5.26 7.93
N VAL A 92 -44.57 -6.35 8.11
CA VAL A 92 -45.79 -6.60 7.35
C VAL A 92 -46.85 -5.66 7.91
N SER A 93 -47.08 -4.51 7.27
CA SER A 93 -48.28 -3.73 7.51
C SER A 93 -49.42 -4.34 6.70
N ARG A 94 -50.29 -5.04 7.41
CA ARG A 94 -51.62 -5.46 7.00
C ARG A 94 -52.56 -4.26 7.15
N VAL A 95 -53.02 -3.68 6.05
CA VAL A 95 -54.42 -3.24 5.80
C VAL A 95 -54.63 -3.21 4.29
#